data_AF-A0A7V9H3B2-F1
#
_entry.id   AF-A0A7V9H3B2-F1
#
_cell.length_a   1.000
_cell.length_b   1.000
_cell.length_c   1.000
_cell.angle_alpha   90.00
_cell.angle_beta   90.00
_cell.angle_gamma   90.00
#
_symmetry.space_group_name_H-M   'P 1'
#
loop_
_entity.id
_entity.type
_entity.pdbx_description
1 polymer ?
#
loop_
_entity_poly.entity_id
_entity_poly.type
_entity_poly.pdbx_seq_one_letter_code
_entity_poly.pdbx_strand_id
1 'polypeptide(L)'
;EAEDVRAVLDEAAGGAPVVIAPDGARSGTNALLLRPPDALPFHFGPDSFEAHLRAARDREAEARVCENQHLSFDLDTAGDLAKYRGEGTGGA
;
A
#
# COMPACT_ATOMS: atom_id res chain seq x y z
N GLU A 1 -0.23 12.04 -3.82
CA GLU A 1 -0.94 12.79 -4.87
C GLU A 1 -2.18 12.03 -5.35
N ALA A 2 -3.10 12.68 -6.08
CA ALA A 2 -4.32 12.03 -6.58
C ALA A 2 -4.02 10.88 -7.57
N GLU A 3 -2.91 10.97 -8.32
CA GLU A 3 -2.44 9.87 -9.18
C GLU A 3 -2.15 8.59 -8.41
N ASP A 4 -1.68 8.67 -7.16
CA ASP A 4 -1.29 7.48 -6.39
C ASP A 4 -2.51 6.65 -6.00
N VAL A 5 -3.60 7.33 -5.64
CA VAL A 5 -4.90 6.67 -5.37
C VAL A 5 -5.47 6.08 -6.65
N ARG A 6 -5.30 6.76 -7.80
CA ARG A 6 -5.71 6.21 -9.10
C ARG A 6 -4.95 4.94 -9.46
N ALA A 7 -3.64 4.87 -9.21
CA ALA A 7 -2.87 3.65 -9.45
C ALA A 7 -3.43 2.44 -8.68
N VAL A 8 -3.83 2.64 -7.41
CA VAL A 8 -4.47 1.58 -6.61
C VAL A 8 -5.84 1.19 -7.17
N LEU A 9 -6.61 2.16 -7.68
CA LEU A 9 -7.92 1.91 -8.32
C LEU A 9 -7.77 1.19 -9.66
N ASP A 10 -6.74 1.51 -10.44
CA ASP A 10 -6.47 0.90 -11.75
C ASP A 10 -6.05 -0.56 -11.58
N GLU A 11 -5.29 -0.91 -10.54
CA GLU A 11 -5.01 -2.31 -10.18
C GLU A 11 -6.29 -3.09 -9.85
N ALA A 12 -7.27 -2.44 -9.22
CA ALA A 12 -8.57 -3.04 -8.94
C ALA A 12 -9.50 -3.11 -10.17
N ALA A 13 -9.20 -2.40 -11.27
CA ALA A 13 -10.05 -2.32 -12.45
C ALA A 13 -10.25 -3.69 -13.14
N GLY A 14 -9.33 -4.64 -12.92
CA GLY A 14 -9.47 -6.03 -13.34
C GLY A 14 -10.49 -6.87 -12.54
N GLY A 15 -11.18 -6.27 -11.56
CA GLY A 15 -12.14 -6.95 -10.69
C GLY A 15 -11.53 -7.57 -9.44
N ALA A 16 -10.24 -7.32 -9.16
CA ALA A 16 -9.59 -7.81 -7.96
C ALA A 16 -10.29 -7.23 -6.71
N PRO A 17 -10.76 -8.07 -5.78
CA PRO A 17 -11.43 -7.63 -4.56
C PRO A 17 -10.48 -6.97 -3.56
N VAL A 18 -9.17 -7.19 -3.71
CA VAL A 18 -8.16 -6.67 -2.79
C VAL A 18 -6.98 -6.09 -3.57
N VAL A 19 -6.57 -4.87 -3.22
CA VAL A 19 -5.28 -4.29 -3.66
C VAL A 19 -4.50 -3.84 -2.44
N ILE A 20 -3.23 -4.22 -2.35
CA ILE A 20 -2.33 -3.95 -1.23
C ILE A 20 -1.14 -3.15 -1.75
N ALA A 21 -0.93 -1.94 -1.24
CA ALA A 21 0.29 -1.18 -1.46
C ALA A 21 1.20 -1.30 -0.22
N PRO A 22 2.37 -1.94 -0.32
CA PRO A 22 3.28 -2.10 0.81
C PRO A 22 4.06 -0.80 1.10
N ASP A 23 4.58 -0.71 2.32
CA ASP A 23 5.68 0.21 2.64
C ASP A 23 6.96 -0.19 1.87
N GLY A 24 7.98 0.67 1.87
CA GLY A 24 9.23 0.42 1.16
C GLY A 24 10.01 -0.80 1.67
N ALA A 25 9.79 -1.22 2.92
CA ALA A 25 10.40 -2.42 3.51
C ALA A 25 9.57 -3.70 3.31
N ARG A 26 8.36 -3.60 2.73
CA ARG A 26 7.36 -4.67 2.64
C ARG A 26 7.00 -5.30 3.99
N SER A 27 7.14 -4.55 5.06
CA SER A 27 6.74 -4.95 6.41
C SER A 27 5.32 -4.50 6.72
N GLY A 28 4.94 -3.33 6.24
CA GLY A 28 3.66 -2.65 6.47
C GLY A 28 2.80 -2.53 5.21
N THR A 29 1.60 -1.99 5.38
CA THR A 29 0.64 -1.73 4.31
C THR A 29 0.24 -0.27 4.35
N ASN A 30 0.66 0.50 3.35
CA ASN A 30 0.41 1.94 3.28
C ASN A 30 -0.91 2.27 2.59
N ALA A 31 -1.39 1.39 1.69
CA ALA A 31 -2.74 1.47 1.16
C ALA A 31 -3.37 0.08 1.07
N LEU A 32 -4.65 0.00 1.41
CA LEU A 32 -5.46 -1.20 1.25
C LEU A 32 -6.79 -0.82 0.63
N LEU A 33 -7.09 -1.40 -0.54
CA LEU A 33 -8.39 -1.33 -1.18
C LEU A 33 -9.11 -2.66 -1.00
N LEU A 34 -10.35 -2.59 -0.53
CA LEU A 34 -11.23 -3.75 -0.38
C LEU A 34 -12.54 -3.53 -1.14
N ARG A 35 -12.97 -4.56 -1.86
CA ARG A 35 -14.27 -4.65 -2.51
C ARG A 35 -14.77 -6.10 -2.47
N PRO A 36 -15.83 -6.41 -1.70
CA PRO A 36 -16.55 -5.56 -0.77
C PRO A 36 -15.69 -5.14 0.45
N PRO A 37 -16.10 -4.13 1.26
CA PRO A 37 -15.28 -3.62 2.37
C PRO A 37 -14.98 -4.66 3.47
N ASP A 38 -15.73 -5.76 3.51
CA ASP A 38 -15.54 -6.90 4.41
C ASP A 38 -14.77 -8.07 3.77
N ALA A 39 -14.19 -7.86 2.57
CA ALA A 39 -13.39 -8.87 1.88
C ALA A 39 -12.22 -9.38 2.73
N LEU A 40 -11.62 -8.52 3.56
CA LEU A 40 -10.57 -8.87 4.52
C LEU A 40 -10.74 -8.13 5.86
N PRO A 41 -10.31 -8.73 6.98
CA PRO A 41 -10.10 -8.02 8.23
C PRO A 41 -8.90 -7.07 8.11
N PHE A 42 -8.97 -5.94 8.81
CA PHE A 42 -7.86 -5.00 8.90
C PHE A 42 -6.80 -5.51 9.89
N HIS A 43 -5.58 -5.71 9.42
CA HIS A 43 -4.43 -6.18 10.19
C HIS A 43 -3.25 -5.20 10.12
N PHE A 44 -3.51 -3.89 10.16
CA PHE A 44 -2.47 -2.86 10.13
C PHE A 44 -1.52 -2.94 11.33
N GLY A 45 -0.26 -2.57 11.09
CA GLY A 45 0.83 -2.63 12.06
C GLY A 45 2.05 -3.35 11.50
N PRO A 46 3.00 -3.75 12.36
CA PRO A 46 4.13 -4.57 11.96
C PRO A 46 3.68 -5.86 11.28
N ASP A 47 4.35 -6.24 10.20
CA ASP A 47 4.07 -7.42 9.38
C ASP A 47 2.67 -7.42 8.72
N SER A 48 2.00 -6.26 8.63
CA SER A 48 0.64 -6.16 8.07
C SER A 48 0.58 -6.58 6.60
N PHE A 49 1.66 -6.39 5.83
CA PHE A 49 1.69 -6.81 4.43
C PHE A 49 1.45 -8.32 4.29
N GLU A 50 2.23 -9.11 5.03
CA GLU A 50 2.08 -10.57 5.02
C GLU A 50 0.76 -11.00 5.67
N ALA A 51 0.30 -10.30 6.72
CA ALA A 51 -0.99 -10.57 7.35
C ALA A 51 -2.16 -10.40 6.38
N HIS A 52 -2.17 -9.32 5.58
CA HIS A 52 -3.19 -9.10 4.55
C HIS A 52 -3.11 -10.12 3.41
N LEU A 53 -1.91 -10.48 2.95
CA LEU A 53 -1.72 -11.55 1.95
C LEU A 53 -2.22 -12.91 2.45
N ARG A 54 -1.96 -13.25 3.72
CA ARG A 54 -2.49 -14.46 4.36
C ARG A 54 -4.01 -14.43 4.42
N ALA A 55 -4.59 -13.34 4.91
CA ALA A 55 -6.03 -13.19 5.00
C ALA A 55 -6.73 -13.34 3.64
N ALA A 56 -6.10 -12.85 2.55
CA ALA A 56 -6.60 -13.01 1.19
C ALA A 56 -6.55 -14.46 0.73
N ARG A 57 -5.42 -15.15 0.95
CA ARG A 57 -5.30 -16.59 0.65
C ARG A 57 -6.32 -17.42 1.43
N ASP A 58 -6.48 -17.17 2.71
CA ASP A 58 -7.39 -17.91 3.59
C ASP A 58 -8.87 -17.70 3.22
N ARG A 59 -9.20 -16.61 2.52
CA ARG A 59 -10.55 -16.30 2.01
C ARG A 59 -10.71 -16.55 0.51
N GLU A 60 -9.70 -17.13 -0.14
CA GLU A 60 -9.68 -17.35 -1.59
C GLU A 60 -9.95 -16.07 -2.40
N ALA A 61 -9.56 -14.91 -1.87
CA ALA A 61 -9.72 -13.61 -2.51
C ALA A 61 -8.50 -13.29 -3.37
N GLU A 62 -8.71 -12.92 -4.64
CA GLU A 62 -7.63 -12.40 -5.49
C GLU A 62 -7.10 -11.09 -4.88
N ALA A 63 -5.80 -11.08 -4.55
CA ALA A 63 -5.11 -9.90 -4.07
C ALA A 63 -4.04 -9.48 -5.06
N ARG A 64 -4.02 -8.19 -5.40
CA ARG A 64 -2.97 -7.56 -6.21
C ARG A 64 -2.08 -6.69 -5.35
N VAL A 65 -0.80 -6.66 -5.69
CA VAL A 65 0.18 -5.80 -5.02
C VAL A 65 0.45 -4.60 -5.92
N CYS A 66 0.18 -3.40 -5.43
CA CYS A 66 0.45 -2.15 -6.13
C CYS A 66 1.77 -1.58 -5.62
N GLU A 67 2.84 -1.75 -6.41
CA GLU A 67 4.14 -1.14 -6.11
C GLU A 67 4.12 0.31 -6.60
N ASN A 68 3.95 1.27 -5.67
CA ASN A 68 4.00 2.70 -5.98
C ASN A 68 5.02 3.37 -5.08
N GLN A 69 6.08 3.93 -5.69
CA GLN A 69 7.20 4.55 -4.98
C GLN A 69 6.78 5.70 -4.03
N HIS A 70 5.73 6.45 -4.37
CA HIS A 70 5.19 7.50 -3.50
C HIS A 70 4.37 6.92 -2.34
N LEU A 71 3.64 5.82 -2.56
CA LEU A 71 2.90 5.15 -1.48
C LEU A 71 3.81 4.31 -0.59
N SER A 72 4.92 3.82 -1.12
CA SER A 72 5.91 3.03 -0.36
C SER A 72 6.77 3.90 0.56
N PHE A 73 6.81 5.21 0.36
CA PHE A 73 7.52 6.12 1.25
C PHE A 73 6.63 6.56 2.41
N ASP A 74 6.88 6.01 3.60
CA ASP A 74 6.18 6.42 4.81
C ASP A 74 6.92 7.57 5.52
N LEU A 75 6.17 8.53 6.06
CA LEU A 75 6.69 9.69 6.78
C LEU A 75 6.49 9.52 8.30
N ASP A 76 6.94 8.40 8.85
CA ASP A 76 6.69 8.05 10.26
C ASP A 76 7.73 8.61 11.24
N THR A 77 8.98 8.82 10.79
CA THR A 77 10.07 9.22 11.68
C THR A 77 10.70 10.56 11.30
N ALA A 78 11.40 11.17 12.27
CA ALA A 78 12.21 12.37 12.00
C ALA A 78 13.29 12.13 10.93
N GLY A 79 13.74 10.87 10.76
CA GLY A 79 14.66 10.47 9.69
C GLY A 79 14.01 10.47 8.31
N ASP A 80 12.73 10.10 8.22
CA ASP A 80 11.99 10.10 6.95
C ASP A 80 11.69 11.52 6.48
N LEU A 81 11.39 12.43 7.42
CA LEU A 81 11.29 13.86 7.12
C LEU A 81 12.61 14.44 6.59
N ALA A 82 13.75 13.98 7.09
CA ALA A 82 15.06 14.42 6.59
C ALA A 82 15.33 13.93 5.15
N LYS A 83 14.92 12.69 4.82
CA LYS A 83 15.00 12.16 3.44
C LYS A 83 14.10 12.94 2.48
N TYR A 84 12.85 13.19 2.87
CA TYR A 84 11.90 14.00 2.09
C TYR A 84 12.44 15.41 1.80
N ARG A 85 13.06 16.05 2.79
CA ARG A 85 13.67 17.37 2.62
C ARG A 85 14.95 17.37 1.78
N GLY A 86 15.63 16.24 1.67
CA GLY A 86 16.82 16.07 0.83
C GLY A 86 16.50 15.83 -0.65
N GLU A 87 15.35 15.23 -0.96
CA GLU A 87 14.87 15.01 -2.33
C GLU A 87 14.18 16.25 -2.93
N GLY A 88 13.86 17.26 -2.11
CA GLY A 88 13.23 18.52 -2.51
C GLY A 88 14.13 19.55 -3.23
N THR A 89 15.39 19.24 -3.52
CA THR A 89 16.30 20.10 -4.31
C THR A 89 16.63 19.45 -5.65
N GLY A 90 15.65 19.38 -6.54
CA GLY A 90 15.80 18.82 -7.88
C GLY A 90 14.84 19.44 -8.89
N GLY A 91 14.72 20.77 -8.87
CA GLY A 91 13.93 21.54 -9.84
C GLY A 91 14.65 22.84 -10.19
N ALA A 92 15.56 22.78 -11.15
CA ALA A 92 16.06 23.90 -11.95
C ALA A 92 16.07 23.45 -13.42
#